data_AF-A0A9E4J842-F1
#
_entry.id   AF-A0A9E4J842-F1
#
_cell.length_a   1.000
_cell.length_b   1.000
_cell.length_c   1.000
_cell.angle_alpha   90.00
_cell.angle_beta   90.00
_cell.angle_gamma   90.00
#
_symmetry.space_group_name_H-M   'P 1'
#
loop_
_entity.id
_entity.type
_entity.pdbx_description
1 polymer ?
#
loop_
_entity_poly.entity_id
_entity_poly.type
_entity_poly.pdbx_seq_one_letter_code
_entity_poly.pdbx_strand_id
1 'polypeptide(L)'
;MKRTTLAWLGAATLGSLVSPFGSLTRTWCGPTPAARAGEADDLQVMIDRSRRNVSDLQRIDEQRVASEELAVFSTWLDEAWRLRAEKQYDRVREVLDRGDAQADMIREVITAGQLAEQARQEESALASTRARIVELTQTIETLKKRKAALEATTR
;
A
#
# COMPACT_ATOMS: atom_id res chain seq x y z
N MET A 1 1.81 33.82 19.10
CA MET A 1 3.09 33.29 18.57
C MET A 1 4.12 33.28 19.70
N LYS A 2 4.41 32.11 20.26
CA LYS A 2 5.45 31.93 21.28
C LYS A 2 6.37 30.80 20.80
N ARG A 3 7.60 31.15 20.45
CA ARG A 3 8.67 30.22 20.09
C ARG A 3 9.38 29.82 21.37
N THR A 4 9.40 28.52 21.67
CA THR A 4 10.15 27.97 22.80
C THR A 4 11.17 26.97 22.25
N THR A 5 12.43 27.38 22.26
CA THR A 5 13.61 26.57 22.00
C THR A 5 14.05 25.89 23.30
N LEU A 6 14.16 24.57 23.30
CA LEU A 6 14.88 23.77 24.31
C LEU A 6 15.74 22.79 23.51
N ALA A 7 17.05 23.00 23.44
CA ALA A 7 18.06 22.64 24.44
C ALA A 7 18.73 21.32 24.02
N TRP A 8 19.87 21.50 23.35
CA TRP A 8 20.93 20.53 23.16
C TRP A 8 21.41 19.95 24.50
N LEU A 9 21.52 18.63 24.58
CA LEU A 9 22.34 17.94 25.58
C LEU A 9 23.14 16.86 24.85
N GLY A 10 24.43 17.14 24.69
CA GLY A 10 25.42 16.12 24.35
C GLY A 10 25.83 15.36 25.61
N ALA A 11 26.09 14.07 25.45
CA ALA A 11 27.00 13.32 26.32
C ALA A 11 27.55 12.14 25.53
N ALA A 12 28.86 12.20 25.29
CA ALA A 12 29.66 11.12 24.75
C ALA A 12 29.86 10.02 25.80
N THR A 13 29.86 8.76 25.38
CA THR A 13 30.64 7.71 26.06
C THR A 13 31.25 6.78 25.01
N LEU A 14 32.56 6.93 24.86
CA LEU A 14 33.48 5.99 24.23
C LEU A 14 33.51 4.68 25.03
N GLY A 15 33.40 3.55 24.35
CA GLY A 15 33.53 2.22 24.92
C GLY A 15 34.13 1.26 23.89
N SER A 16 35.40 1.48 23.57
CA SER A 16 36.25 0.53 22.84
C SER A 16 36.59 -0.65 23.77
N LEU A 17 36.14 -1.85 23.42
CA LEU A 17 36.64 -3.10 24.00
C LEU A 17 37.10 -4.01 22.88
N VAL A 18 38.39 -3.90 22.62
CA VAL A 18 39.22 -4.91 21.95
C VAL A 18 39.22 -6.17 22.82
N SER A 19 38.90 -7.32 22.23
CA SER A 19 39.32 -8.62 22.73
C SER A 19 39.88 -9.48 21.60
N PRO A 20 40.92 -10.29 21.87
CA PRO A 20 41.83 -10.80 20.86
C PRO A 20 41.47 -12.21 20.39
N PHE A 21 41.80 -12.46 19.12
CA PHE A 21 42.44 -13.66 18.59
C PHE A 21 42.27 -14.98 19.36
N GLY A 22 41.38 -15.84 18.86
CA GLY A 22 41.22 -17.23 19.26
C GLY A 22 41.07 -18.15 18.04
N SER A 23 42.21 -18.56 17.50
CA SER A 23 42.50 -19.78 16.72
C SER A 23 41.35 -20.75 16.35
N LEU A 24 41.05 -20.81 15.05
CA LEU A 24 41.10 -22.01 14.18
C LEU A 24 40.80 -23.39 14.82
N THR A 25 39.57 -23.87 14.59
CA THR A 25 39.37 -25.21 13.99
C THR A 25 38.32 -25.10 12.89
N ARG A 26 38.85 -25.02 11.67
CA ARG A 26 38.11 -25.08 10.41
C ARG A 26 37.58 -26.50 10.23
N THR A 27 36.39 -26.78 10.76
CA THR A 27 35.68 -28.02 10.45
C THR A 27 35.24 -27.95 8.99
N TRP A 28 35.96 -28.68 8.14
CA TRP A 28 35.59 -28.93 6.75
C TRP A 28 34.29 -29.74 6.72
N CYS A 29 33.14 -29.08 6.75
CA CYS A 29 31.94 -29.64 6.14
C CYS A 29 32.08 -29.41 4.64
N GLY A 30 32.37 -30.48 3.90
CA GLY A 30 32.39 -30.44 2.44
C GLY A 30 31.04 -29.97 1.88
N PRO A 31 31.01 -29.39 0.67
CA PRO A 31 29.76 -28.96 0.06
C PRO A 31 28.94 -30.20 -0.29
N THR A 32 27.83 -30.43 0.41
CA THR A 32 26.82 -31.42 0.03
C THR A 32 26.16 -30.97 -1.29
N PRO A 33 26.32 -31.68 -2.41
CA PRO A 33 25.76 -31.26 -3.70
C PRO A 33 24.24 -31.47 -3.83
N ALA A 34 23.58 -32.00 -2.80
CA ALA A 34 22.16 -32.39 -2.84
C ALA A 34 21.17 -31.26 -2.48
N ALA A 35 21.61 -30.17 -1.86
CA ALA A 35 20.72 -29.08 -1.43
C ALA A 35 20.22 -28.19 -2.59
N ARG A 36 20.90 -28.19 -3.75
CA ARG A 36 20.59 -27.32 -4.89
C ARG A 36 19.39 -27.75 -5.74
N ALA A 37 18.99 -29.02 -5.66
CA ALA A 37 17.88 -29.53 -6.48
C ALA A 37 16.52 -29.09 -5.93
N GLY A 38 16.31 -29.19 -4.61
CA GLY A 38 15.06 -28.74 -3.96
C GLY A 38 14.90 -27.22 -3.96
N GLU A 39 16.00 -26.49 -3.82
CA GLU A 39 16.00 -25.02 -3.79
C GLU A 39 15.42 -24.39 -5.07
N ALA A 40 15.73 -24.97 -6.24
CA ALA A 40 15.18 -24.48 -7.50
C ALA A 40 13.66 -24.69 -7.57
N ASP A 41 13.15 -25.81 -7.04
CA ASP A 41 11.72 -26.13 -7.04
C ASP A 41 10.97 -25.25 -6.03
N ASP A 42 11.53 -25.01 -4.85
CA ASP A 42 10.96 -24.11 -3.84
C ASP A 42 10.80 -22.68 -4.40
N LEU A 43 11.85 -22.16 -5.03
CA LEU A 43 11.81 -20.84 -5.67
C LEU A 43 10.79 -20.77 -6.81
N GLN A 44 10.59 -21.87 -7.55
CA GLN A 44 9.55 -21.93 -8.57
C GLN A 44 8.16 -21.78 -7.94
N VAL A 45 7.90 -22.52 -6.87
CA VAL A 45 6.62 -22.44 -6.13
C VAL A 45 6.38 -21.03 -5.60
N MET A 46 7.43 -20.36 -5.09
CA MET A 46 7.32 -18.97 -4.63
C MET A 46 7.01 -17.99 -5.77
N ILE A 47 7.67 -18.12 -6.92
CA ILE A 47 7.36 -17.28 -8.11
C ILE A 47 5.92 -17.53 -8.56
N ASP A 48 5.49 -18.78 -8.66
CA ASP A 48 4.13 -19.14 -9.09
C ASP A 48 3.05 -18.67 -8.12
N ARG A 49 3.35 -18.66 -6.82
CA ARG A 49 2.49 -18.06 -5.80
C ARG A 49 2.41 -16.55 -5.98
N SER A 50 3.53 -15.89 -6.22
CA SER A 50 3.59 -14.44 -6.41
C SER A 50 2.85 -14.00 -7.68
N ARG A 51 2.93 -14.79 -8.76
CA ARG A 51 2.15 -14.57 -9.99
C ARG A 51 0.65 -14.66 -9.75
N ARG A 52 0.20 -15.64 -8.96
CA ARG A 52 -1.21 -15.73 -8.54
C ARG A 52 -1.63 -14.52 -7.72
N ASN A 53 -0.77 -14.06 -6.81
CA ASN A 53 -1.01 -12.84 -6.04
C ASN A 53 -1.17 -11.61 -6.94
N VAL A 54 -0.36 -11.45 -7.99
CA VAL A 54 -0.54 -10.37 -8.99
C VAL A 54 -1.92 -10.45 -9.65
N SER A 55 -2.35 -11.64 -10.07
CA SER A 55 -3.69 -11.82 -10.66
C SER A 55 -4.82 -11.51 -9.67
N ASP A 56 -4.65 -11.87 -8.40
CA ASP A 56 -5.62 -11.54 -7.35
C ASP A 56 -5.67 -10.03 -7.08
N LEU A 57 -4.52 -9.36 -7.04
CA LEU A 57 -4.42 -7.90 -6.90
C LEU A 57 -5.07 -7.18 -8.09
N GLN A 58 -4.84 -7.65 -9.31
CA GLN A 58 -5.53 -7.14 -10.51
C GLN A 58 -7.04 -7.31 -10.44
N ARG A 59 -7.54 -8.39 -9.83
CA ARG A 59 -8.97 -8.66 -9.69
C ARG A 59 -9.63 -7.72 -8.68
N ILE A 60 -8.96 -7.38 -7.58
CA ILE A 60 -9.49 -6.45 -6.58
C ILE A 60 -9.33 -4.97 -6.99
N ASP A 61 -8.39 -4.67 -7.89
CA ASP A 61 -8.17 -3.33 -8.45
C ASP A 61 -9.18 -3.00 -9.55
N GLU A 62 -10.46 -2.92 -9.19
CA GLU A 62 -11.57 -2.64 -10.12
C GLU A 62 -11.37 -1.31 -10.87
N GLN A 63 -10.74 -0.33 -10.22
CA GLN A 63 -10.52 1.02 -10.75
C GLN A 63 -9.18 1.18 -11.47
N ARG A 64 -8.35 0.13 -11.49
CA ARG A 64 -7.00 0.14 -12.08
C ARG A 64 -6.07 1.22 -11.51
N VAL A 65 -6.28 1.59 -10.24
CA VAL A 65 -5.49 2.61 -9.55
C VAL A 65 -4.05 2.18 -9.29
N ALA A 66 -3.76 0.88 -9.25
CA ALA A 66 -2.41 0.33 -9.05
C ALA A 66 -1.87 -0.36 -10.31
N SER A 67 -2.38 0.01 -11.50
CA SER A 67 -2.06 -0.70 -12.75
C SER A 67 -0.60 -0.59 -13.17
N GLU A 68 0.06 0.54 -12.89
CA GLU A 68 1.48 0.74 -13.18
C GLU A 68 2.35 -0.11 -12.23
N GLU A 69 2.03 -0.11 -10.95
CA GLU A 69 2.71 -0.89 -9.92
C GLU A 69 2.59 -2.39 -10.17
N LEU A 70 1.43 -2.85 -10.64
CA LEU A 70 1.21 -4.24 -11.05
C LEU A 70 2.03 -4.62 -12.29
N ALA A 71 2.23 -3.70 -13.23
CA ALA A 71 3.08 -3.92 -14.39
C ALA A 71 4.57 -4.02 -13.99
N VAL A 72 5.02 -3.15 -13.08
CA VAL A 72 6.37 -3.22 -12.50
C VAL A 72 6.58 -4.54 -11.76
N PHE A 73 5.61 -4.94 -10.93
CA PHE A 73 5.71 -6.19 -10.19
C PHE A 73 5.77 -7.42 -11.13
N SER A 74 4.95 -7.43 -12.19
CA SER A 74 5.00 -8.48 -13.21
C SER A 74 6.37 -8.59 -13.88
N THR A 75 6.99 -7.44 -14.20
CA THR A 75 8.33 -7.38 -14.79
C THR A 75 9.39 -7.98 -13.87
N TRP A 76 9.31 -7.72 -12.57
CA TRP A 76 10.22 -8.33 -11.58
C TRP A 76 10.03 -9.84 -11.46
N LEU A 77 8.81 -10.36 -11.57
CA LEU A 77 8.57 -11.80 -11.55
C LEU A 77 9.14 -12.50 -12.80
N ASP A 78 9.11 -11.83 -13.95
CA ASP A 78 9.77 -12.33 -15.16
C ASP A 78 11.30 -12.28 -15.04
N GLU A 79 11.85 -11.26 -14.38
CA GLU A 79 13.26 -11.21 -14.03
C GLU A 79 13.65 -12.35 -13.07
N ALA A 80 12.86 -12.59 -12.01
CA ALA A 80 13.08 -13.70 -11.08
C ALA A 80 13.08 -15.05 -11.80
N TRP A 81 12.16 -15.24 -12.75
CA TRP A 81 12.10 -16.45 -13.57
C TRP A 81 13.37 -16.64 -14.41
N ARG A 82 13.86 -15.57 -15.05
CA ARG A 82 15.12 -15.58 -15.81
C ARG A 82 16.32 -15.90 -14.90
N LEU A 83 16.44 -15.22 -13.76
CA LEU A 83 17.51 -15.44 -12.79
C LEU A 83 17.54 -16.88 -12.25
N ARG A 84 16.36 -17.48 -12.04
CA ARG A 84 16.24 -18.90 -11.66
C ARG A 84 16.82 -19.82 -12.74
N ALA A 85 16.50 -19.57 -14.02
CA ALA A 85 17.03 -20.35 -15.13
C ALA A 85 18.57 -20.26 -15.23
N GLU A 86 19.13 -19.10 -14.87
CA GLU A 86 20.57 -18.85 -14.76
C GLU A 86 21.20 -19.39 -13.47
N LYS A 87 20.41 -20.02 -12.59
CA LYS A 87 20.82 -20.55 -11.27
C LYS A 87 21.35 -19.48 -10.30
N GLN A 88 20.92 -18.23 -10.48
CA GLN A 88 21.27 -17.11 -9.60
C GLN A 88 20.29 -17.02 -8.42
N TYR A 89 20.22 -18.05 -7.59
CA TYR A 89 19.16 -18.23 -6.58
C TYR A 89 19.11 -17.12 -5.52
N ASP A 90 20.26 -16.58 -5.10
CA ASP A 90 20.28 -15.47 -4.14
C ASP A 90 19.64 -14.20 -4.71
N ARG A 91 19.85 -13.93 -6.00
CA ARG A 91 19.20 -12.81 -6.69
C ARG A 91 17.70 -13.03 -6.85
N VAL A 92 17.27 -14.27 -7.06
CA VAL A 92 15.83 -14.61 -7.08
C VAL A 92 15.18 -14.26 -5.74
N ARG A 93 15.83 -14.58 -4.61
CA ARG A 93 15.33 -14.22 -3.28
C ARG A 93 15.23 -12.72 -3.08
N GLU A 94 16.26 -11.96 -3.44
CA GLU A 94 16.23 -10.49 -3.36
C GLU A 94 15.06 -9.88 -4.15
N VAL A 95 14.76 -10.43 -5.33
CA VAL A 95 13.63 -9.99 -6.15
C VAL A 95 12.29 -10.38 -5.53
N LEU A 96 12.18 -11.60 -4.97
CA LEU A 96 10.95 -12.06 -4.30
C LEU A 96 10.67 -11.28 -3.02
N ASP A 97 11.68 -11.00 -2.19
CA ASP A 97 11.54 -10.19 -0.98
C ASP A 97 11.06 -8.76 -1.31
N ARG A 98 11.61 -8.17 -2.39
CA ARG A 98 11.11 -6.89 -2.91
C ARG A 98 9.68 -7.01 -3.42
N GLY A 99 9.35 -8.12 -4.08
CA GLY A 99 8.01 -8.42 -4.59
C GLY A 99 6.96 -8.49 -3.48
N ASP A 100 7.30 -9.06 -2.33
CA ASP A 100 6.40 -9.11 -1.17
C ASP A 100 6.09 -7.71 -0.63
N ALA A 101 7.11 -6.87 -0.47
CA ALA A 101 6.93 -5.46 -0.06
C ALA A 101 6.09 -4.66 -1.09
N GLN A 102 6.30 -4.91 -2.38
CA GLN A 102 5.53 -4.29 -3.46
C GLN A 102 4.06 -4.73 -3.43
N ALA A 103 3.79 -6.00 -3.13
CA ALA A 103 2.43 -6.50 -3.00
C ALA A 103 1.68 -5.82 -1.85
N ASP A 104 2.34 -5.61 -0.71
CA ASP A 104 1.75 -4.87 0.42
C ASP A 104 1.46 -3.42 0.04
N MET A 105 2.41 -2.74 -0.59
CA MET A 105 2.20 -1.37 -1.08
C MET A 105 1.02 -1.29 -2.06
N ILE A 106 0.91 -2.24 -3.01
CA ILE A 106 -0.19 -2.29 -3.98
C ILE A 106 -1.54 -2.44 -3.26
N ARG A 107 -1.64 -3.28 -2.22
CA ARG A 107 -2.88 -3.43 -1.43
C ARG A 107 -3.28 -2.12 -0.77
N GLU A 108 -2.32 -1.38 -0.21
CA GLU A 108 -2.56 -0.08 0.40
C GLU A 108 -3.01 0.95 -0.63
N VAL A 109 -2.40 0.97 -1.83
CA VAL A 109 -2.81 1.87 -2.93
C VAL A 109 -4.25 1.59 -3.37
N ILE A 110 -4.61 0.31 -3.56
CA ILE A 110 -5.97 -0.09 -3.94
C ILE A 110 -6.97 0.32 -2.85
N THR A 111 -6.65 0.06 -1.58
CA THR A 111 -7.49 0.44 -0.44
C THR A 111 -7.67 1.95 -0.37
N ALA A 112 -6.59 2.72 -0.53
CA ALA A 112 -6.65 4.18 -0.56
C ALA A 112 -7.51 4.71 -1.73
N GLY A 113 -7.41 4.10 -2.91
CA GLY A 113 -8.25 4.43 -4.06
C GLY A 113 -9.74 4.19 -3.80
N GLN A 114 -10.08 3.03 -3.22
CA GLN A 114 -11.46 2.70 -2.84
C GLN A 114 -12.03 3.69 -1.82
N LEU A 115 -11.25 4.05 -0.79
CA LEU A 115 -11.65 5.03 0.21
C LEU A 115 -11.84 6.43 -0.39
N ALA A 116 -10.96 6.84 -1.31
CA ALA A 116 -11.07 8.13 -1.99
C ALA A 116 -12.34 8.22 -2.85
N GLU A 117 -12.71 7.13 -3.53
CA GLU A 117 -13.95 7.07 -4.31
C GLU A 117 -15.19 7.07 -3.39
N GLN A 118 -15.18 6.33 -2.29
CA GLN A 118 -16.27 6.37 -1.32
C GLN A 118 -16.46 7.79 -0.76
N ALA A 119 -15.37 8.46 -0.38
CA ALA A 119 -15.42 9.85 0.10
C ALA A 119 -16.04 10.78 -0.95
N ARG A 120 -15.66 10.63 -2.23
CA ARG A 120 -16.24 11.41 -3.34
C ARG A 120 -17.75 11.18 -3.48
N GLN A 121 -18.22 9.95 -3.34
CA GLN A 121 -19.64 9.63 -3.38
C GLN A 121 -20.40 10.28 -2.22
N GLU A 122 -19.87 10.19 -1.00
CA GLU A 122 -20.46 10.82 0.19
C GLU A 122 -20.49 12.35 0.07
N GLU A 123 -19.42 12.96 -0.42
CA GLU A 123 -19.37 14.41 -0.69
C GLU A 123 -20.44 14.84 -1.70
N SER A 124 -20.63 14.07 -2.78
CA SER A 124 -21.67 14.35 -3.77
C SER A 124 -23.08 14.22 -3.20
N ALA A 125 -23.32 13.22 -2.33
CA ALA A 125 -24.58 13.01 -1.64
C ALA A 125 -24.88 14.16 -0.66
N LEU A 126 -23.87 14.62 0.08
CA LEU A 126 -23.99 15.79 0.95
C LEU A 126 -24.27 17.07 0.15
N ALA A 127 -23.61 17.26 -0.98
CA ALA A 127 -23.85 18.41 -1.85
C ALA A 127 -25.29 18.44 -2.38
N SER A 128 -25.82 17.30 -2.86
CA SER A 128 -27.21 17.20 -3.32
C SER A 128 -28.21 17.44 -2.20
N THR A 129 -27.95 16.92 -1.00
CA THR A 129 -28.79 17.15 0.19
C THR A 129 -28.82 18.62 0.58
N ARG A 130 -27.65 19.29 0.58
CA ARG A 130 -27.55 20.73 0.84
C ARG A 130 -28.34 21.55 -0.18
N ALA A 131 -28.24 21.21 -1.46
CA ALA A 131 -29.03 21.85 -2.51
C ALA A 131 -30.54 21.70 -2.26
N ARG A 132 -30.99 20.51 -1.86
CA ARG A 132 -32.40 20.25 -1.55
C ARG A 132 -32.89 21.03 -0.33
N ILE A 133 -32.07 21.18 0.71
CA ILE A 133 -32.39 22.00 1.88
C ILE A 133 -32.61 23.46 1.47
N VAL A 134 -31.74 24.01 0.63
CA VAL A 134 -31.87 25.39 0.14
C VAL A 134 -33.18 25.57 -0.64
N GLU A 135 -33.49 24.65 -1.56
CA GLU A 135 -34.73 24.66 -2.34
C GLU A 135 -35.99 24.58 -1.46
N LEU A 136 -36.01 23.66 -0.49
CA LEU A 136 -37.13 23.50 0.43
C LEU A 136 -37.30 24.75 1.31
N THR A 137 -36.20 25.37 1.73
CA THR A 137 -36.23 26.61 2.53
C THR A 137 -36.86 27.74 1.71
N GLN A 138 -36.46 27.93 0.46
CA GLN A 138 -37.07 28.91 -0.44
C GLN A 138 -38.56 28.62 -0.67
N THR A 139 -38.92 27.35 -0.84
CA THR A 139 -40.32 26.92 -1.02
C THR A 139 -41.15 27.26 0.22
N ILE A 140 -40.65 26.97 1.42
CA ILE A 140 -41.32 27.32 2.68
C ILE A 140 -41.52 28.83 2.80
N GLU A 141 -40.51 29.64 2.48
CA GLU A 141 -40.63 31.09 2.51
C GLU A 141 -41.69 31.62 1.54
N THR A 142 -41.73 31.10 0.32
CA THR A 142 -42.75 31.50 -0.67
C THR A 142 -44.16 31.09 -0.23
N LEU A 143 -44.33 29.88 0.32
CA LEU A 143 -45.61 29.41 0.86
C LEU A 143 -46.07 30.23 2.06
N LYS A 144 -45.14 30.61 2.97
CA LYS A 144 -45.45 31.50 4.10
C LYS A 144 -45.96 32.87 3.62
N LYS A 145 -45.30 33.46 2.62
CA LYS A 145 -45.75 34.74 2.01
C LYS A 145 -47.14 34.61 1.39
N ARG A 146 -47.38 33.53 0.62
CA ARG A 146 -48.70 33.25 0.01
C ARG A 146 -49.79 33.07 1.06
N LYS A 147 -49.51 32.32 2.12
CA LYS A 147 -50.44 32.13 3.25
C LYS A 147 -50.81 33.46 3.89
N ALA A 148 -49.82 34.30 4.21
CA ALA A 148 -50.06 35.62 4.81
C ALA A 148 -50.92 36.51 3.90
N ALA A 149 -50.72 36.47 2.58
CA ALA A 149 -51.52 37.22 1.62
C ALA A 149 -52.98 36.75 1.55
N LEU A 150 -53.21 35.43 1.57
CA LEU A 150 -54.56 34.86 1.59
C LEU A 150 -55.30 35.21 2.89
N GLU A 151 -54.65 35.09 4.04
CA GLU A 151 -55.23 35.45 5.33
C GLU A 151 -55.60 36.95 5.42
N ALA A 152 -54.79 37.83 4.80
CA ALA A 152 -55.08 39.25 4.73
C ALA A 152 -56.28 39.58 3.81
N THR A 153 -56.51 38.78 2.78
CA THR A 153 -57.62 38.98 1.82
C THR A 153 -58.95 38.40 2.33
N THR A 154 -58.89 37.45 3.27
CA THR A 154 -60.07 36.77 3.83
C THR A 154 -60.62 37.50 5.08
N ARG A 155 -59.98 38.59 5.52
CA ARG A 155 -60.47 39.49 6.57
C ARG A 155 -61.12 40.72 5.96
#